data_AF-A0A1F7J257-F1
#
_entry.id   AF-A0A1F7J257-F1
#
_cell.length_a   1.000
_cell.length_b   1.000
_cell.length_c   1.000
_cell.angle_alpha   90.00
_cell.angle_beta   90.00
_cell.angle_gamma   90.00
#
_symmetry.space_group_name_H-M   'P 1'
#
loop_
_entity.id
_entity.type
_entity.pdbx_description
1 polymer ?
#
loop_
_entity_poly.entity_id
_entity_poly.type
_entity_poly.pdbx_seq_one_letter_code
_entity_poly.pdbx_strand_id
1 'polypeptide(L)'
;MSKVILSASEVRQLISENKYKVNPKTKFISRCIDGRYQIEQDLPALALAGADAGQMAVIFATANLYGLKVDEEKVFKTVCEVVGGIKNLRFHTDEHADTEIIMDGCGYVRYKTLSPADFNVTSKQVEFIKKKAAEALKKGAVQEVLLGNHNEGAILLITGPYGIYPGYALETSQGKVAAQVFEFHKGLADERQRVIARELVKNKAVELFKGTDEEYLYEILSATTDDHLMEIGKRLAKGLTIYSVAFEEDGDFTLEEMDQVS
;
A
#
# COMPACT_ATOMS: atom_id res chain seq x y z
N MET A 1 23.63 -2.56 -10.76
CA MET A 1 24.30 -2.67 -9.45
C MET A 1 23.66 -3.84 -8.73
N SER A 2 24.42 -4.60 -7.93
CA SER A 2 23.83 -5.62 -7.05
C SER A 2 22.90 -4.94 -6.06
N LYS A 3 21.67 -5.45 -5.92
CA LYS A 3 20.69 -4.97 -4.94
C LYS A 3 21.29 -5.16 -3.53
N VAL A 4 21.32 -4.11 -2.72
CA VAL A 4 21.80 -4.20 -1.33
C VAL A 4 20.71 -4.92 -0.54
N ILE A 5 21.01 -6.08 0.03
CA ILE A 5 20.08 -6.81 0.90
C ILE A 5 20.41 -6.38 2.34
N LEU A 6 19.41 -5.88 3.05
CA LEU A 6 19.58 -5.38 4.42
C LEU A 6 19.48 -6.51 5.44
N SER A 7 20.48 -6.58 6.32
CA SER A 7 20.49 -7.41 7.52
C SER A 7 19.56 -6.87 8.60
N ALA A 8 19.20 -7.73 9.56
CA ALA A 8 18.39 -7.33 10.71
C ALA A 8 19.00 -6.15 11.49
N SER A 9 20.33 -6.07 11.62
CA SER A 9 21.00 -4.94 12.29
C SER A 9 20.83 -3.62 11.53
N GLU A 10 20.94 -3.64 10.21
CA GLU A 10 20.78 -2.44 9.37
C GLU A 10 19.31 -1.98 9.37
N VAL A 11 18.37 -2.93 9.35
CA VAL A 11 16.93 -2.64 9.50
C VAL A 11 16.63 -2.06 10.88
N ARG A 12 17.20 -2.59 11.97
CA ARG A 12 17.02 -1.99 13.32
C ARG A 12 17.54 -0.55 13.37
N GLN A 13 18.68 -0.29 12.75
CA GLN A 13 19.24 1.06 12.68
C GLN A 13 18.31 2.00 11.92
N LEU A 14 17.86 1.59 10.72
CA LEU A 14 16.89 2.33 9.91
C LEU A 14 15.68 2.73 10.75
N ILE A 15 15.02 1.75 11.39
CA ILE A 15 13.80 1.97 12.17
C ILE A 15 14.06 2.95 13.33
N SER A 16 15.18 2.78 14.03
CA SER A 16 15.50 3.60 15.20
C SER A 16 15.73 5.07 14.82
N GLU A 17 16.33 5.33 13.66
CA GLU A 17 16.67 6.67 13.18
C GLU A 17 15.53 7.35 12.40
N ASN A 18 14.60 6.57 11.83
CA ASN A 18 13.62 7.07 10.84
C ASN A 18 12.15 6.81 11.19
N LYS A 19 11.83 6.33 12.40
CA LYS A 19 10.44 6.20 12.85
C LYS A 19 9.78 7.55 13.12
N TYR A 20 8.47 7.64 12.88
CA TYR A 20 7.66 8.81 13.21
C TYR A 20 6.28 8.40 13.70
N LYS A 21 5.70 9.15 14.64
CA LYS A 21 4.40 8.83 15.22
C LYS A 21 3.28 9.06 14.20
N VAL A 22 2.36 8.12 14.08
CA VAL A 22 1.21 8.22 13.18
C VAL A 22 0.35 9.41 13.62
N ASN A 23 0.01 10.29 12.68
CA ASN A 23 -0.94 11.37 12.91
C ASN A 23 -2.38 10.83 12.81
N PRO A 24 -3.17 10.83 13.91
CA PRO A 24 -4.52 10.25 13.90
C PRO A 24 -5.48 10.93 12.92
N LYS A 25 -5.24 12.20 12.56
CA LYS A 25 -6.09 12.96 11.62
C LYS A 25 -5.90 12.54 10.16
N THR A 26 -4.74 11.98 9.82
CA THR A 26 -4.37 11.61 8.45
C THR A 26 -4.08 10.12 8.30
N LYS A 27 -4.34 9.31 9.33
CA LYS A 27 -3.99 7.88 9.37
C LYS A 27 -4.57 7.01 8.24
N PHE A 28 -5.63 7.47 7.55
CA PHE A 28 -6.22 6.79 6.39
C PHE A 28 -5.82 7.37 5.03
N ILE A 29 -5.06 8.47 5.01
CA ILE A 29 -4.40 8.92 3.79
C ILE A 29 -3.32 7.90 3.48
N SER A 30 -3.33 7.33 2.29
CA SER A 30 -2.43 6.24 1.92
C SER A 30 -1.25 6.72 1.08
N ARG A 31 -0.24 5.87 0.98
CA ARG A 31 0.80 5.92 -0.04
C ARG A 31 1.09 4.50 -0.54
N CYS A 32 1.89 4.39 -1.59
CA CYS A 32 2.35 3.07 -2.02
C CYS A 32 3.39 2.52 -1.06
N ILE A 33 3.59 1.21 -1.11
CA ILE A 33 4.70 0.52 -0.44
C ILE A 33 6.09 0.92 -0.96
N ASP A 34 6.15 1.65 -2.08
CA ASP A 34 7.39 2.07 -2.78
C ASP A 34 8.40 2.74 -1.85
N GLY A 35 9.69 2.42 -2.01
CA GLY A 35 10.74 2.91 -1.13
C GLY A 35 11.26 4.32 -1.46
N ARG A 36 10.81 4.93 -2.57
CA ARG A 36 11.35 6.20 -3.10
C ARG A 36 10.73 7.46 -2.49
N TYR A 37 9.76 7.32 -1.58
CA TYR A 37 9.20 8.48 -0.87
C TYR A 37 10.29 9.21 -0.06
N GLN A 38 10.25 10.53 -0.10
CA GLN A 38 11.21 11.39 0.59
C GLN A 38 10.86 11.54 2.08
N ILE A 39 11.87 11.91 2.87
CA ILE A 39 11.71 12.20 4.30
C ILE A 39 11.03 13.57 4.45
N GLU A 40 9.72 13.56 4.64
CA GLU A 40 8.90 14.77 4.81
C GLU A 40 8.08 14.71 6.12
N GLN A 41 7.91 15.84 6.81
CA GLN A 41 7.26 15.87 8.14
C GLN A 41 5.82 15.33 8.17
N ASP A 42 5.16 15.16 7.02
CA ASP A 42 3.76 14.72 6.92
C ASP A 42 3.57 13.49 6.00
N LEU A 43 4.60 12.66 5.82
CA LEU A 43 4.49 11.44 5.00
C LEU A 43 3.35 10.54 5.55
N PRO A 44 2.34 10.17 4.72
CA PRO A 44 1.27 9.30 5.19
C PRO A 44 1.81 7.95 5.63
N ALA A 45 1.49 7.51 6.86
CA ALA A 45 2.03 6.27 7.42
C ALA A 45 1.38 5.00 6.83
N LEU A 46 0.17 5.11 6.28
CA LEU A 46 -0.52 3.99 5.68
C LEU A 46 0.08 3.65 4.31
N ALA A 47 1.05 2.75 4.29
CA ALA A 47 1.64 2.20 3.07
C ALA A 47 0.88 0.93 2.65
N LEU A 48 0.32 0.94 1.43
CA LEU A 48 -0.48 -0.13 0.83
C LEU A 48 -0.06 -0.34 -0.63
N ALA A 49 -0.11 -1.57 -1.15
CA ALA A 49 0.28 -1.83 -2.54
C ALA A 49 -0.60 -1.05 -3.53
N GLY A 50 -0.03 -0.04 -4.20
CA GLY A 50 -0.76 0.84 -5.12
C GLY A 50 -1.66 1.90 -4.47
N ALA A 51 -1.52 2.17 -3.17
CA ALA A 51 -2.31 3.19 -2.45
C ALA A 51 -3.84 2.99 -2.65
N ASP A 52 -4.59 4.05 -2.95
CA ASP A 52 -6.05 3.97 -3.11
C ASP A 52 -6.49 3.21 -4.36
N ALA A 53 -5.67 3.20 -5.42
CA ALA A 53 -5.88 2.32 -6.57
C ALA A 53 -5.66 0.83 -6.23
N GLY A 54 -4.82 0.57 -5.24
CA GLY A 54 -4.65 -0.70 -4.55
C GLY A 54 -5.90 -1.14 -3.84
N GLN A 55 -6.38 -0.28 -2.94
CA GLN A 55 -7.55 -0.56 -2.11
C GLN A 55 -8.80 -0.86 -2.94
N MET A 56 -9.05 -0.13 -4.02
CA MET A 56 -10.15 -0.42 -4.94
C MET A 56 -9.98 -1.77 -5.64
N ALA A 57 -8.76 -2.11 -6.06
CA ALA A 57 -8.47 -3.40 -6.69
C ALA A 57 -8.72 -4.56 -5.73
N VAL A 58 -8.31 -4.45 -4.46
CA VAL A 58 -8.58 -5.45 -3.42
C VAL A 58 -10.08 -5.66 -3.24
N ILE A 59 -10.88 -4.60 -3.20
CA ILE A 59 -12.35 -4.72 -3.05
C ILE A 59 -12.96 -5.48 -4.24
N PHE A 60 -12.52 -5.17 -5.46
CA PHE A 60 -12.97 -5.87 -6.66
C PHE A 60 -12.50 -7.32 -6.72
N ALA A 61 -11.24 -7.58 -6.36
CA ALA A 61 -10.68 -8.92 -6.28
C ALA A 61 -11.44 -9.79 -5.26
N THR A 62 -11.75 -9.21 -4.10
CA THR A 62 -12.56 -9.86 -3.05
C THR A 62 -13.94 -10.21 -3.60
N ALA A 63 -14.59 -9.28 -4.30
CA ALA A 63 -15.90 -9.56 -4.89
C ALA A 63 -15.84 -10.69 -5.93
N ASN A 64 -14.81 -10.71 -6.77
CA ASN A 64 -14.63 -11.72 -7.79
C ASN A 64 -14.32 -13.11 -7.19
N LEU A 65 -13.43 -13.20 -6.20
CA LEU A 65 -13.02 -14.44 -5.54
C LEU A 65 -14.16 -15.10 -4.77
N TYR A 66 -14.94 -14.30 -4.05
CA TYR A 66 -15.99 -14.78 -3.15
C TYR A 66 -17.39 -14.71 -3.78
N GLY A 67 -17.51 -14.30 -5.04
CA GLY A 67 -18.78 -14.23 -5.77
C GLY A 67 -19.75 -13.16 -5.23
N LEU A 68 -19.23 -12.09 -4.63
CA LEU A 68 -20.05 -10.99 -4.14
C LEU A 68 -20.42 -10.05 -5.29
N LYS A 69 -21.62 -9.47 -5.23
CA LYS A 69 -21.98 -8.40 -6.17
C LYS A 69 -21.44 -7.08 -5.67
N VAL A 70 -20.86 -6.31 -6.59
CA VAL A 70 -20.25 -5.01 -6.29
C VAL A 70 -20.78 -3.95 -7.25
N ASP A 71 -21.03 -2.76 -6.72
CA ASP A 71 -21.34 -1.54 -7.46
C ASP A 71 -20.07 -0.67 -7.48
N GLU A 72 -19.37 -0.67 -8.62
CA GLU A 72 -18.05 -0.06 -8.76
C GLU A 72 -18.05 1.46 -8.45
N GLU A 73 -19.11 2.17 -8.84
CA GLU A 73 -19.25 3.60 -8.57
C GLU A 73 -19.43 3.87 -7.07
N LYS A 74 -20.22 3.05 -6.39
CA LYS A 74 -20.37 3.17 -4.93
C LYS A 74 -19.12 2.74 -4.18
N VAL A 75 -18.34 1.78 -4.70
CA VAL A 75 -17.02 1.45 -4.13
C VAL A 75 -16.11 2.66 -4.18
N PHE A 76 -15.98 3.30 -5.35
CA PHE A 76 -15.16 4.51 -5.47
C PHE A 76 -15.62 5.61 -4.51
N LYS A 77 -16.93 5.86 -4.44
CA LYS A 77 -17.51 6.85 -3.51
C LYS A 77 -17.19 6.51 -2.06
N THR A 78 -17.32 5.25 -1.67
CA THR A 78 -17.06 4.78 -0.30
C THR A 78 -15.59 4.95 0.06
N VAL A 79 -14.67 4.55 -0.82
CA VAL A 79 -13.22 4.73 -0.58
C VAL A 79 -12.89 6.22 -0.43
N CYS A 80 -13.45 7.07 -1.29
CA CYS A 80 -13.29 8.52 -1.23
C CYS A 80 -13.81 9.11 0.10
N GLU A 81 -14.98 8.69 0.57
CA GLU A 81 -15.54 9.12 1.85
C GLU A 81 -14.67 8.67 3.05
N VAL A 82 -14.20 7.42 3.04
CA VAL A 82 -13.37 6.87 4.14
C VAL A 82 -12.03 7.60 4.29
N VAL A 83 -11.42 8.05 3.19
CA VAL A 83 -10.18 8.85 3.27
C VAL A 83 -10.43 10.32 3.64
N GLY A 84 -11.68 10.74 3.83
CA GLY A 84 -12.04 12.13 4.13
C GLY A 84 -12.22 13.02 2.90
N GLY A 85 -12.49 12.44 1.74
CA GLY A 85 -12.87 13.13 0.52
C GLY A 85 -11.82 13.05 -0.60
N ILE A 86 -12.21 13.56 -1.78
CA ILE A 86 -11.46 13.38 -3.04
C ILE A 86 -10.02 13.90 -2.97
N LYS A 87 -9.79 14.98 -2.22
CA LYS A 87 -8.45 15.60 -2.06
C LYS A 87 -7.47 14.75 -1.25
N ASN A 88 -7.99 13.78 -0.51
CA ASN A 88 -7.20 12.86 0.29
C ASN A 88 -6.94 11.54 -0.43
N LEU A 89 -7.49 11.35 -1.64
CA LEU A 89 -7.06 10.24 -2.49
C LEU A 89 -5.61 10.45 -2.92
N ARG A 90 -4.88 9.34 -2.92
CA ARG A 90 -3.44 9.27 -3.15
C ARG A 90 -3.12 8.20 -4.17
N PHE A 91 -2.29 8.62 -5.11
CA PHE A 91 -1.73 7.83 -6.17
C PHE A 91 -0.25 8.18 -6.29
N HIS A 92 0.50 7.42 -7.09
CA HIS A 92 1.82 7.87 -7.51
C HIS A 92 2.12 7.38 -8.93
N THR A 93 3.10 8.03 -9.52
CA THR A 93 3.85 7.62 -10.70
C THR A 93 5.34 7.84 -10.41
N ASP A 94 6.21 7.72 -11.40
CA ASP A 94 7.62 8.09 -11.28
C ASP A 94 8.10 8.92 -12.47
N GLU A 95 9.33 9.43 -12.38
CA GLU A 95 9.96 10.27 -13.41
C GLU A 95 10.33 9.53 -14.70
N HIS A 96 10.24 8.19 -14.72
CA HIS A 96 10.54 7.37 -15.89
C HIS A 96 9.29 6.98 -16.67
N ALA A 97 8.11 7.22 -16.09
CA ALA A 97 6.82 6.91 -16.65
C ALA A 97 6.41 7.85 -17.80
N ASP A 98 5.51 7.36 -18.65
CA ASP A 98 4.83 8.22 -19.61
C ASP A 98 3.88 9.18 -18.86
N THR A 99 4.12 10.49 -18.97
CA THR A 99 3.35 11.52 -18.27
C THR A 99 1.88 11.58 -18.70
N GLU A 100 1.54 11.02 -19.86
CA GLU A 100 0.16 10.94 -20.35
C GLU A 100 -0.62 9.77 -19.72
N ILE A 101 0.07 8.82 -19.08
CA ILE A 101 -0.54 7.62 -18.50
C ILE A 101 -0.57 7.73 -16.97
N ILE A 102 -1.78 7.80 -16.42
CA ILE A 102 -2.01 7.89 -14.98
C ILE A 102 -1.47 6.66 -14.26
N MET A 103 -0.63 6.90 -13.24
CA MET A 103 0.02 5.88 -12.39
C MET A 103 0.94 4.89 -13.12
N ASP A 104 1.48 5.22 -14.29
CA ASP A 104 2.29 4.28 -15.08
C ASP A 104 3.61 3.87 -14.37
N GLY A 105 4.19 4.78 -13.57
CA GLY A 105 5.37 4.49 -12.75
C GLY A 105 5.09 3.64 -11.51
N CYS A 106 3.82 3.35 -11.19
CA CYS A 106 3.47 2.50 -10.08
C CYS A 106 3.56 1.02 -10.49
N GLY A 107 4.59 0.32 -10.00
CA GLY A 107 4.80 -1.11 -10.29
C GLY A 107 3.56 -1.98 -10.05
N TYR A 108 2.83 -1.74 -8.96
CA TYR A 108 1.58 -2.45 -8.67
C TYR A 108 0.50 -2.21 -9.73
N VAL A 109 0.26 -0.95 -10.13
CA VAL A 109 -0.74 -0.63 -11.15
C VAL A 109 -0.32 -1.17 -12.52
N ARG A 110 0.98 -1.10 -12.85
CA ARG A 110 1.54 -1.65 -14.07
C ARG A 110 1.34 -3.17 -14.16
N TYR A 111 1.76 -3.93 -13.16
CA TYR A 111 1.60 -5.39 -13.20
C TYR A 111 0.13 -5.83 -13.18
N LYS A 112 -0.72 -5.15 -12.41
CA LYS A 112 -2.17 -5.36 -12.45
C LYS A 112 -2.78 -5.07 -13.83
N THR A 113 -2.24 -4.09 -14.56
CA THR A 113 -2.67 -3.79 -15.93
C THR A 113 -2.25 -4.89 -16.90
N LEU A 114 -1.01 -5.36 -16.79
CA LEU A 114 -0.45 -6.37 -17.69
C LEU A 114 -1.03 -7.77 -17.44
N SER A 115 -1.33 -8.09 -16.18
CA SER A 115 -1.76 -9.43 -15.77
C SER A 115 -2.88 -9.33 -14.72
N PRO A 116 -4.06 -8.81 -15.08
CA PRO A 116 -5.13 -8.53 -14.11
C PRO A 116 -5.65 -9.79 -13.40
N ALA A 117 -5.60 -10.95 -14.06
CA ALA A 117 -6.00 -12.23 -13.48
C ALA A 117 -5.15 -12.63 -12.27
N ASP A 118 -3.86 -12.28 -12.25
CA ASP A 118 -2.96 -12.59 -11.13
C ASP A 118 -3.33 -11.80 -9.85
N PHE A 119 -4.06 -10.70 -10.02
CA PHE A 119 -4.62 -9.88 -8.95
C PHE A 119 -6.13 -10.08 -8.81
N ASN A 120 -6.67 -11.18 -9.34
CA ASN A 120 -8.09 -11.54 -9.29
C ASN A 120 -9.06 -10.43 -9.73
N VAL A 121 -8.62 -9.52 -10.60
CA VAL A 121 -9.45 -8.46 -11.17
C VAL A 121 -9.65 -8.67 -12.67
N THR A 122 -10.71 -8.07 -13.22
CA THR A 122 -10.93 -8.03 -14.67
C THR A 122 -10.24 -6.82 -15.28
N SER A 123 -9.91 -6.88 -16.57
CA SER A 123 -9.38 -5.70 -17.30
C SER A 123 -10.34 -4.50 -17.21
N LYS A 124 -11.67 -4.74 -17.22
CA LYS A 124 -12.67 -3.68 -17.08
C LYS A 124 -12.57 -2.96 -15.73
N GLN A 125 -12.38 -3.70 -14.64
CA GLN A 125 -12.17 -3.13 -13.30
C GLN A 125 -10.87 -2.34 -13.21
N VAL A 126 -9.80 -2.81 -13.87
CA VAL A 126 -8.53 -2.06 -13.94
C VAL A 126 -8.73 -0.73 -14.68
N GLU A 127 -9.41 -0.75 -15.82
CA GLU A 127 -9.72 0.47 -16.57
C GLU A 127 -10.68 1.41 -15.81
N PHE A 128 -11.64 0.86 -15.06
CA PHE A 128 -12.48 1.64 -14.16
C PHE A 128 -11.65 2.38 -13.11
N ILE A 129 -10.71 1.70 -12.45
CA ILE A 129 -9.81 2.30 -11.45
C ILE A 129 -9.00 3.45 -12.06
N LYS A 130 -8.40 3.24 -13.24
CA LYS A 130 -7.62 4.28 -13.93
C LYS A 130 -8.47 5.48 -14.32
N LYS A 131 -9.66 5.24 -14.86
CA LYS A 131 -10.62 6.29 -15.19
C LYS A 131 -10.98 7.11 -13.95
N LYS A 132 -11.28 6.46 -12.83
CA LYS A 132 -11.61 7.15 -11.57
C LYS A 132 -10.45 7.90 -10.96
N ALA A 133 -9.24 7.36 -11.04
CA ALA A 133 -8.04 8.09 -10.65
C ALA A 133 -7.87 9.38 -11.49
N ALA A 134 -7.99 9.28 -12.82
CA ALA A 134 -7.91 10.45 -13.71
C ALA A 134 -8.99 11.51 -13.40
N GLU A 135 -10.24 11.08 -13.14
CA GLU A 135 -11.34 11.97 -12.73
C GLU A 135 -11.08 12.62 -11.36
N ALA A 136 -10.51 11.87 -10.42
CA ALA A 136 -10.17 12.34 -9.07
C ALA A 136 -9.04 13.37 -9.09
N LEU A 137 -8.00 13.15 -9.91
CA LEU A 137 -6.88 14.08 -10.06
C LEU A 137 -7.35 15.44 -10.60
N LYS A 138 -8.27 15.45 -11.57
CA LYS A 138 -8.93 16.69 -12.05
C LYS A 138 -9.74 17.41 -10.96
N LYS A 139 -10.08 16.73 -9.87
CA LYS A 139 -10.83 17.26 -8.72
C LYS A 139 -9.96 17.52 -7.49
N GLY A 140 -8.64 17.38 -7.62
CA GLY A 140 -7.67 17.72 -6.58
C GLY A 140 -7.21 16.54 -5.72
N ALA A 141 -7.43 15.29 -6.13
CA ALA A 141 -6.64 14.17 -5.62
C ALA A 141 -5.14 14.38 -5.91
N VAL A 142 -4.27 13.66 -5.19
CA VAL A 142 -2.82 13.84 -5.30
C VAL A 142 -2.19 12.62 -5.98
N GLN A 143 -1.33 12.87 -6.96
CA GLN A 143 -0.42 11.89 -7.52
C GLN A 143 1.01 12.35 -7.24
N GLU A 144 1.72 11.59 -6.41
CA GLU A 144 3.14 11.83 -6.16
C GLU A 144 3.98 11.38 -7.36
N VAL A 145 5.03 12.12 -7.69
CA VAL A 145 6.01 11.73 -8.72
C VAL A 145 7.27 11.30 -7.99
N LEU A 146 7.50 9.99 -7.94
CA LEU A 146 8.67 9.42 -7.27
C LEU A 146 9.92 9.57 -8.14
N LEU A 147 11.03 9.93 -7.50
CA LEU A 147 12.30 10.21 -8.17
C LEU A 147 13.32 9.13 -7.89
N GLY A 148 14.22 8.91 -8.84
CA GLY A 148 15.32 7.97 -8.74
C GLY A 148 14.92 6.51 -8.94
N ASN A 149 15.95 5.67 -8.81
CA ASN A 149 15.83 4.22 -8.99
C ASN A 149 15.34 3.53 -7.72
N HIS A 150 14.67 2.39 -7.91
CA HIS A 150 14.40 1.41 -6.89
C HIS A 150 15.71 0.82 -6.32
N ASN A 151 15.91 0.98 -5.01
CA ASN A 151 17.03 0.44 -4.26
C ASN A 151 16.56 -0.22 -2.95
N GLU A 152 15.34 -0.78 -2.95
CA GLU A 152 14.79 -1.44 -1.77
C GLU A 152 15.61 -2.68 -1.40
N GLY A 153 16.02 -2.77 -0.13
CA GLY A 153 16.85 -3.86 0.36
C GLY A 153 16.17 -4.79 1.38
N ALA A 154 14.96 -4.45 1.80
CA ALA A 154 14.10 -5.29 2.64
C ALA A 154 12.62 -4.91 2.46
N ILE A 155 11.74 -5.76 2.99
CA ILE A 155 10.30 -5.49 3.12
C ILE A 155 9.97 -5.40 4.61
N LEU A 156 9.26 -4.37 5.04
CA LEU A 156 8.82 -4.17 6.41
C LEU A 156 7.30 -4.33 6.51
N LEU A 157 6.84 -5.24 7.37
CA LEU A 157 5.44 -5.38 7.76
C LEU A 157 5.25 -4.70 9.12
N ILE A 158 4.56 -3.56 9.13
CA ILE A 158 4.54 -2.64 10.27
C ILE A 158 3.19 -2.69 11.00
N THR A 159 3.24 -2.80 12.32
CA THR A 159 2.09 -2.66 13.23
C THR A 159 2.42 -1.70 14.38
N GLY A 160 1.39 -1.16 15.03
CA GLY A 160 1.54 -0.18 16.10
C GLY A 160 1.39 1.28 15.64
N PRO A 161 1.69 2.27 16.50
CA PRO A 161 1.33 3.66 16.29
C PRO A 161 2.41 4.51 15.59
N TYR A 162 3.35 3.87 14.87
CA TYR A 162 4.46 4.54 14.18
C TYR A 162 4.57 4.11 12.71
N GLY A 163 4.88 5.06 11.85
CA GLY A 163 5.38 4.84 10.50
C GLY A 163 6.91 4.93 10.45
N ILE A 164 7.48 4.61 9.30
CA ILE A 164 8.92 4.70 9.02
C ILE A 164 9.10 5.48 7.72
N TYR A 165 10.14 6.32 7.65
CA TYR A 165 10.56 6.89 6.38
C TYR A 165 11.34 5.86 5.57
N PRO A 166 10.93 5.54 4.34
CA PRO A 166 11.44 4.35 3.65
C PRO A 166 12.87 4.52 3.08
N GLY A 167 13.30 5.75 2.83
CA GLY A 167 14.64 6.07 2.33
C GLY A 167 15.57 6.53 3.45
N TYR A 168 16.78 5.98 3.50
CA TYR A 168 17.79 6.36 4.50
C TYR A 168 19.23 6.17 3.97
N ALA A 169 20.17 6.86 4.61
CA ALA A 169 21.59 6.74 4.29
C ALA A 169 22.27 5.79 5.29
N LEU A 170 22.64 4.59 4.83
CA LEU A 170 23.36 3.60 5.63
C LEU A 170 24.85 3.89 5.62
N GLU A 171 25.49 3.92 6.79
CA GLU A 171 26.95 4.05 6.89
C GLU A 171 27.61 2.68 6.75
N THR A 172 28.41 2.51 5.70
CA THR A 172 29.16 1.27 5.43
C THR A 172 30.66 1.52 5.48
N SER A 173 31.47 0.45 5.47
CA SER A 173 32.93 0.57 5.34
C SER A 173 33.41 1.23 4.04
N GLN A 174 32.52 1.41 3.05
CA GLN A 174 32.79 2.07 1.77
C GLN A 174 32.19 3.49 1.70
N GLY A 175 31.63 3.99 2.80
CA GLY A 175 30.94 5.28 2.87
C GLY A 175 29.42 5.15 3.00
N LYS A 176 28.71 6.28 2.85
CA LYS A 176 27.24 6.30 2.96
C LYS A 176 26.60 5.75 1.69
N VAL A 177 25.75 4.75 1.83
CA VAL A 177 24.96 4.13 0.76
C VAL A 177 23.50 4.51 0.95
N ALA A 178 22.84 4.99 -0.10
CA ALA A 178 21.40 5.20 -0.07
C ALA A 178 20.69 3.84 -0.14
N ALA A 179 19.88 3.55 0.87
CA ALA A 179 19.08 2.34 0.97
C ALA A 179 17.60 2.70 1.10
N GLN A 180 16.76 1.81 0.59
CA GLN A 180 15.31 1.95 0.66
C GLN A 180 14.70 0.67 1.24
N VAL A 181 13.44 0.74 1.68
CA VAL A 181 12.65 -0.43 2.05
C VAL A 181 11.26 -0.36 1.41
N PHE A 182 10.70 -1.53 1.08
CA PHE A 182 9.26 -1.61 0.84
C PHE A 182 8.55 -1.65 2.18
N GLU A 183 7.46 -0.90 2.33
CA GLU A 183 6.73 -0.82 3.61
C GLU A 183 5.27 -1.20 3.42
N PHE A 184 4.74 -2.05 4.29
CA PHE A 184 3.32 -2.32 4.40
C PHE A 184 2.87 -2.13 5.83
N HIS A 185 2.02 -1.14 6.09
CA HIS A 185 1.55 -0.87 7.44
C HIS A 185 0.27 -1.66 7.74
N LYS A 186 0.44 -2.94 8.13
CA LYS A 186 -0.66 -3.88 8.38
C LYS A 186 -1.68 -3.36 9.41
N GLY A 187 -1.22 -2.78 10.53
CA GLY A 187 -2.13 -2.24 11.55
C GLY A 187 -3.10 -1.17 11.01
N LEU A 188 -2.57 -0.16 10.31
CA LEU A 188 -3.41 0.88 9.70
C LEU A 188 -4.24 0.35 8.52
N ALA A 189 -3.71 -0.63 7.77
CA ALA A 189 -4.45 -1.30 6.70
C ALA A 189 -5.70 -1.98 7.26
N ASP A 190 -5.55 -2.79 8.32
CA ASP A 190 -6.64 -3.50 8.97
C ASP A 190 -7.66 -2.54 9.58
N GLU A 191 -7.20 -1.48 10.26
CA GLU A 191 -8.10 -0.43 10.77
C GLU A 191 -8.94 0.21 9.66
N ARG A 192 -8.29 0.58 8.54
CA ARG A 192 -8.96 1.19 7.40
C ARG A 192 -9.92 0.21 6.74
N GLN A 193 -9.54 -1.05 6.60
CA GLN A 193 -10.36 -2.09 5.99
C GLN A 193 -11.63 -2.38 6.79
N ARG A 194 -11.56 -2.41 8.13
CA ARG A 194 -12.76 -2.54 8.98
C ARG A 194 -13.76 -1.41 8.72
N VAL A 195 -13.25 -0.18 8.59
CA VAL A 195 -14.08 0.99 8.25
C VAL A 195 -14.66 0.86 6.84
N ILE A 196 -13.83 0.47 5.86
CA ILE A 196 -14.27 0.24 4.47
C ILE A 196 -15.35 -0.84 4.41
N ALA A 197 -15.17 -2.00 5.05
CA ALA A 197 -16.12 -3.09 5.05
C ALA A 197 -17.49 -2.63 5.54
N ARG A 198 -17.52 -1.96 6.70
CA ARG A 198 -18.74 -1.38 7.27
C ARG A 198 -19.41 -0.39 6.31
N GLU A 199 -18.65 0.57 5.75
CA GLU A 199 -19.24 1.57 4.86
C GLU A 199 -19.67 0.98 3.50
N LEU A 200 -18.99 -0.04 2.98
CA LEU A 200 -19.38 -0.74 1.75
C LEU A 200 -20.75 -1.42 1.90
N VAL A 201 -20.98 -2.10 3.02
CA VAL A 201 -22.27 -2.74 3.34
C VAL A 201 -23.35 -1.68 3.53
N LYS A 202 -23.08 -0.67 4.37
CA LYS A 202 -24.01 0.43 4.66
C LYS A 202 -24.43 1.19 3.41
N ASN A 203 -23.49 1.49 2.51
CA ASN A 203 -23.76 2.20 1.26
C ASN A 203 -24.36 1.30 0.16
N LYS A 204 -24.54 -0.01 0.43
CA LYS A 204 -24.95 -1.00 -0.58
C LYS A 204 -24.04 -0.99 -1.81
N ALA A 205 -22.74 -0.81 -1.55
CA ALA A 205 -21.68 -0.94 -2.55
C ALA A 205 -21.31 -2.41 -2.76
N VAL A 206 -21.48 -3.25 -1.74
CA VAL A 206 -21.32 -4.70 -1.79
C VAL A 206 -22.59 -5.36 -1.25
N GLU A 207 -23.08 -6.38 -1.96
CA GLU A 207 -24.19 -7.24 -1.49
C GLU A 207 -23.61 -8.51 -0.87
N LEU A 208 -23.83 -8.68 0.43
CA LEU A 208 -23.39 -9.84 1.17
C LEU A 208 -24.37 -11.01 1.07
N PHE A 209 -23.86 -12.24 1.25
CA PHE A 209 -24.71 -13.41 1.35
C PHE A 209 -25.54 -13.39 2.63
N LYS A 210 -26.71 -14.03 2.60
CA LYS A 210 -27.57 -14.15 3.78
C LYS A 210 -26.82 -14.82 4.93
N GLY A 211 -26.81 -14.18 6.10
CA GLY A 211 -26.15 -14.69 7.29
C GLY A 211 -24.69 -14.27 7.45
N THR A 212 -24.19 -13.40 6.56
CA THR A 212 -22.88 -12.74 6.69
C THR A 212 -23.06 -11.26 7.01
N ASP A 213 -22.02 -10.64 7.56
CA ASP A 213 -22.00 -9.26 8.03
C ASP A 213 -20.71 -8.51 7.61
N GLU A 214 -20.54 -7.28 8.08
CA GLU A 214 -19.34 -6.49 7.79
C GLU A 214 -18.04 -7.09 8.33
N GLU A 215 -18.08 -7.92 9.37
CA GLU A 215 -16.88 -8.57 9.91
C GLU A 215 -16.40 -9.66 8.94
N TYR A 216 -17.33 -10.48 8.42
CA TYR A 216 -17.02 -11.41 7.34
C TYR A 216 -16.38 -10.70 6.15
N LEU A 217 -16.94 -9.56 5.71
CA LEU A 217 -16.37 -8.78 4.61
C LEU A 217 -14.96 -8.26 4.92
N TYR A 218 -14.71 -7.81 6.15
CA TYR A 218 -13.39 -7.38 6.60
C TYR A 218 -12.38 -8.53 6.52
N GLU A 219 -12.71 -9.72 7.03
CA GLU A 219 -11.78 -10.87 7.04
C GLU A 219 -11.31 -11.23 5.63
N ILE A 220 -12.25 -11.31 4.67
CA ILE A 220 -11.91 -11.65 3.28
C ILE A 220 -11.20 -10.50 2.54
N LEU A 221 -11.45 -9.23 2.91
CA LEU A 221 -10.70 -8.08 2.40
C LEU A 221 -9.25 -8.09 2.90
N SER A 222 -9.04 -8.42 4.18
CA SER A 222 -7.70 -8.51 4.78
C SER A 222 -6.90 -9.64 4.13
N ALA A 223 -7.50 -10.83 3.99
CA ALA A 223 -6.89 -11.96 3.28
C ALA A 223 -6.52 -11.60 1.82
N THR A 224 -7.44 -10.98 1.08
CA THR A 224 -7.19 -10.57 -0.32
C THR A 224 -6.10 -9.49 -0.42
N THR A 225 -5.95 -8.63 0.60
CA THR A 225 -4.88 -7.64 0.66
C THR A 225 -3.52 -8.30 0.82
N ASP A 226 -3.42 -9.30 1.72
CA ASP A 226 -2.20 -10.07 1.92
C ASP A 226 -1.82 -10.82 0.62
N ASP A 227 -2.80 -11.39 -0.10
CA ASP A 227 -2.58 -12.01 -1.42
C ASP A 227 -1.99 -11.03 -2.45
N HIS A 228 -2.56 -9.81 -2.53
CA HIS A 228 -2.07 -8.76 -3.42
C HIS A 228 -0.65 -8.31 -3.06
N LEU A 229 -0.34 -8.21 -1.76
CA LEU A 229 0.99 -7.87 -1.25
C LEU A 229 2.01 -8.95 -1.63
N MET A 230 1.65 -10.23 -1.48
CA MET A 230 2.53 -11.33 -1.86
C MET A 230 2.75 -11.37 -3.37
N GLU A 231 1.71 -11.13 -4.17
CA GLU A 231 1.81 -11.14 -5.63
C GLU A 231 2.71 -10.00 -6.14
N ILE A 232 2.59 -8.80 -5.60
CA ILE A 232 3.50 -7.71 -5.97
C ILE A 232 4.91 -7.92 -5.42
N GLY A 233 5.03 -8.52 -4.23
CA GLY A 233 6.30 -8.91 -3.63
C GLY A 233 7.13 -9.79 -4.57
N LYS A 234 6.54 -10.86 -5.11
CA LYS A 234 7.20 -11.77 -6.07
C LYS A 234 7.77 -11.05 -7.30
N ARG A 235 7.15 -9.93 -7.70
CA ARG A 235 7.50 -9.17 -8.92
C ARG A 235 8.52 -8.08 -8.68
N LEU A 236 8.44 -7.37 -7.54
CA LEU A 236 9.29 -6.21 -7.24
C LEU A 236 10.42 -6.53 -6.25
N ALA A 237 10.23 -7.53 -5.41
CA ALA A 237 11.03 -7.74 -4.21
C ALA A 237 11.62 -9.15 -4.11
N LYS A 238 11.68 -9.91 -5.21
CA LYS A 238 12.32 -11.24 -5.25
C LYS A 238 13.72 -11.20 -4.62
N GLY A 239 13.96 -12.12 -3.70
CA GLY A 239 15.21 -12.23 -2.95
C GLY A 239 15.37 -11.25 -1.79
N LEU A 240 14.39 -10.38 -1.50
CA LEU A 240 14.41 -9.54 -0.31
C LEU A 240 13.82 -10.28 0.90
N THR A 241 14.40 -10.02 2.08
CA THR A 241 13.92 -10.51 3.36
C THR A 241 12.74 -9.68 3.84
N ILE A 242 11.73 -10.36 4.39
CA ILE A 242 10.57 -9.75 5.06
C ILE A 242 10.87 -9.68 6.56
N TYR A 243 10.69 -8.50 7.13
CA TYR A 243 10.76 -8.29 8.57
C TYR A 243 9.42 -7.81 9.12
N SER A 244 8.97 -8.41 10.21
CA SER A 244 7.86 -7.93 11.01
C SER A 244 8.36 -6.89 12.02
N VAL A 245 7.72 -5.73 12.05
CA VAL A 245 7.99 -4.63 12.98
C VAL A 245 6.74 -4.35 13.78
N ALA A 246 6.82 -4.51 15.10
CA ALA A 246 5.71 -4.16 16.00
C ALA A 246 6.17 -3.05 16.94
N PHE A 247 5.54 -1.89 16.83
CA PHE A 247 5.79 -0.72 17.67
C PHE A 247 4.88 -0.69 18.88
N GLU A 248 5.47 -0.33 20.02
CA GLU A 248 4.78 0.05 21.25
C GLU A 248 4.45 1.56 21.26
N GLU A 249 3.66 2.01 22.24
CA GLU A 249 3.20 3.40 22.32
C GLU A 249 4.33 4.43 22.55
N ASP A 250 5.37 4.03 23.28
CA ASP A 250 6.58 4.84 23.54
C ASP A 250 7.55 4.86 22.36
N GLY A 251 7.28 4.06 21.33
CA GLY A 251 8.07 3.94 20.12
C GLY A 251 9.15 2.87 20.18
N ASP A 252 9.28 2.13 21.28
CA ASP A 252 10.07 0.89 21.26
C ASP A 252 9.45 -0.11 20.29
N PHE A 253 10.25 -1.06 19.81
CA PHE A 253 9.78 -2.02 18.81
C PHE A 253 10.46 -3.37 18.89
N THR A 254 9.71 -4.41 18.53
CA THR A 254 10.26 -5.73 18.22
C THR A 254 10.46 -5.86 16.71
N LEU A 255 11.56 -6.52 16.32
CA LEU A 255 11.86 -6.87 14.94
C LEU A 255 12.09 -8.37 14.86
N GLU A 256 11.33 -9.03 13.99
CA GLU A 256 11.41 -10.46 13.70
C GLU A 256 11.66 -10.66 12.20
N GLU A 257 12.65 -11.49 11.87
CA GLU A 257 12.88 -11.93 10.49
C GLU A 257 11.91 -13.05 10.16
N MET A 258 11.15 -12.90 9.07
CA MET A 258 10.10 -13.85 8.69
C MET A 258 10.60 -14.82 7.63
N ASP A 259 10.48 -14.42 6.36
CA ASP A 259 10.81 -15.24 5.20
C ASP A 259 11.42 -14.37 4.10
N GLN A 260 11.97 -14.99 3.07
CA GLN A 260 12.47 -14.34 1.88
C GLN A 260 11.46 -14.48 0.74
N VAL A 261 11.25 -13.43 -0.04
CA VAL A 261 10.39 -13.52 -1.22
C VAL A 261 11.02 -14.43 -2.28
N SER A 262 10.33 -15.55 -2.57
CA SER A 262 10.69 -16.57 -3.57
C SER A 262 10.49 -16.11 -5.02
#